data_AF-A0A974BGZ2-F1
#
_entry.id   AF-A0A974BGZ2-F1
#
_cell.length_a   1.000
_cell.length_b   1.000
_cell.length_c   1.000
_cell.angle_alpha   90.00
_cell.angle_beta   90.00
_cell.angle_gamma   90.00
#
_symmetry.space_group_name_H-M   'P 1'
#
loop_
_entity.id
_entity.type
_entity.pdbx_description
1 polymer ?
#
loop_
_entity_poly.entity_id
_entity_poly.type
_entity_poly.pdbx_seq_one_letter_code
_entity_poly.pdbx_strand_id
1 'polypeptide(L)'
;MKIIFLTLITIFIFTGCSSNKTIDAEPPINEQNIEDSSNDYKTAVEHIMDNALLDSMKNSEDGVITIREKLFIAQTNDIYLNPEDYMDKTIKWEGIYTEVTNPVSNQEYKFVIRYGPGCCGYDGTAGFEILYDGELPEKNDWVEAVGKIEMVEENGEEFIAIRLSELTIMDVRGQEFVAN
;
A
#
# COMPACT_ATOMS: atom_id res chain seq x y z
N MET A 1 33.34 -40.14 20.57
CA MET A 1 33.21 -38.85 21.29
C MET A 1 32.00 -38.14 20.66
N LYS A 2 30.79 -38.26 21.21
CA LYS A 2 30.18 -37.51 22.34
C LYS A 2 30.17 -35.99 22.09
N ILE A 3 29.04 -35.46 21.63
CA ILE A 3 28.52 -34.16 22.07
C ILE A 3 27.02 -34.34 22.32
N ILE A 4 26.62 -34.12 23.56
CA ILE A 4 25.27 -34.23 24.12
C ILE A 4 24.71 -32.81 24.13
N PHE A 5 23.51 -32.59 23.56
CA PHE A 5 22.78 -31.34 23.73
C PHE A 5 22.04 -31.37 25.07
N LEU A 6 22.49 -30.55 26.01
CA LEU A 6 21.86 -30.33 27.31
C LEU A 6 20.97 -29.09 27.22
N THR A 7 19.68 -29.28 27.40
CA THR A 7 18.69 -28.22 27.59
C THR A 7 18.94 -27.50 28.93
N LEU A 8 18.95 -26.17 28.94
CA LEU A 8 18.92 -25.38 30.18
C LEU A 8 17.88 -24.28 30.07
N ILE A 9 16.72 -24.56 30.67
CA ILE A 9 15.68 -23.59 31.02
C ILE A 9 16.26 -22.66 32.09
N THR A 10 16.22 -21.34 31.86
CA THR A 10 16.49 -20.35 32.91
C THR A 10 15.31 -19.39 33.00
N ILE A 11 14.44 -19.66 33.96
CA ILE A 11 13.43 -18.73 34.48
C ILE A 11 14.16 -17.81 35.46
N PHE A 12 14.22 -16.51 35.16
CA PHE A 12 14.57 -15.48 36.14
C PHE A 12 13.37 -14.60 36.44
N ILE A 13 12.88 -14.83 37.65
CA ILE A 13 11.87 -14.15 38.46
C ILE A 13 12.26 -12.69 38.72
N PHE A 14 11.40 -11.75 38.34
CA PHE A 14 11.39 -10.40 38.94
C PHE A 14 10.28 -10.32 39.98
N THR A 15 10.65 -10.53 41.24
CA THR A 15 9.87 -10.09 42.40
C THR A 15 10.09 -8.59 42.62
N GLY A 16 9.01 -7.82 42.66
CA GLY A 16 9.02 -6.41 43.04
C GLY A 16 9.05 -6.19 44.56
N CYS A 17 9.29 -4.94 44.97
CA CYS A 17 8.49 -4.12 45.91
C CYS A 17 9.25 -2.87 46.41
N SER A 18 8.46 -1.90 46.88
CA SER A 18 8.75 -0.83 47.87
C SER A 18 8.86 0.60 47.29
N SER A 19 8.24 1.66 47.83
CA SER A 19 7.11 1.89 48.74
C SER A 19 6.85 3.41 48.73
N ASN A 20 5.59 3.79 49.01
CA ASN A 20 4.96 5.10 48.88
C ASN A 20 5.56 6.28 49.67
N LYS A 21 5.34 7.48 49.13
CA LYS A 21 4.87 8.65 49.91
C LYS A 21 3.66 9.28 49.22
N THR A 22 2.50 9.14 49.85
CA THR A 22 1.23 9.83 49.58
C THR A 22 1.28 11.26 50.10
N ILE A 23 0.68 12.20 49.36
CA ILE A 23 -0.06 13.35 49.91
C ILE A 23 -1.27 13.57 48.99
N ASP A 24 -2.46 13.32 49.51
CA ASP A 24 -3.75 13.70 48.91
C ASP A 24 -4.03 15.19 49.16
N ALA A 25 -4.57 15.89 48.15
CA ALA A 25 -5.63 16.91 48.25
C ALA A 25 -5.88 17.57 46.88
N GLU A 26 -7.08 17.40 46.33
CA GLU A 26 -7.63 18.15 45.19
C GLU A 26 -8.22 19.48 45.68
N PRO A 27 -8.08 20.62 44.95
CA PRO A 27 -9.24 21.25 44.29
C PRO A 27 -8.86 22.14 43.06
N PRO A 28 -9.79 22.91 42.46
CA PRO A 28 -10.94 22.51 41.65
C PRO A 28 -10.77 22.87 40.16
N ILE A 29 -11.61 22.25 39.32
CA ILE A 29 -11.82 22.51 37.88
C ILE A 29 -12.08 24.00 37.59
N ASN A 30 -11.38 24.54 36.59
CA ASN A 30 -11.77 25.75 35.88
C ASN A 30 -11.65 25.49 34.36
N GLU A 31 -12.79 25.28 33.71
CA GLU A 31 -12.93 25.19 32.26
C GLU A 31 -12.67 26.57 31.63
N GLN A 32 -11.54 26.72 30.93
CA GLN A 32 -11.42 27.70 29.85
C GLN A 32 -10.70 27.08 28.65
N ASN A 33 -11.53 26.76 27.66
CA ASN A 33 -11.29 26.65 26.22
C ASN A 33 -9.82 26.73 25.76
N ILE A 34 -9.26 25.57 25.43
CA ILE A 34 -8.21 25.47 24.42
C ILE A 34 -8.88 24.81 23.21
N GLU A 35 -9.16 25.62 22.20
CA GLU A 35 -9.68 25.17 20.92
C GLU A 35 -8.70 24.15 20.31
N ASP A 36 -9.23 22.97 20.05
CA ASP A 36 -8.62 21.89 19.30
C ASP A 36 -8.39 22.34 17.84
N SER A 37 -7.19 22.85 17.58
CA SER A 37 -6.77 23.28 16.25
C SER A 37 -6.22 22.12 15.40
N SER A 38 -6.49 20.84 15.74
CA SER A 38 -6.02 19.71 14.94
C SER A 38 -6.91 19.35 13.74
N ASN A 39 -8.15 19.87 13.69
CA ASN A 39 -9.13 19.50 12.67
C ASN A 39 -9.04 20.28 11.35
N ASP A 40 -8.37 21.44 11.31
CA ASP A 40 -8.32 22.29 10.10
C ASP A 40 -7.34 21.75 9.04
N TYR A 41 -6.20 21.19 9.48
CA TYR A 41 -5.21 20.62 8.57
C TYR A 41 -5.67 19.30 7.94
N LYS A 42 -6.45 18.50 8.67
CA LYS A 42 -6.96 17.21 8.20
C LYS A 42 -8.00 17.39 7.08
N THR A 43 -8.92 18.33 7.27
CA THR A 43 -9.97 18.65 6.30
C THR A 43 -9.42 19.37 5.06
N ALA A 44 -8.42 20.24 5.21
CA ALA A 44 -7.77 20.88 4.07
C ALA A 44 -6.97 19.87 3.22
N VAL A 45 -6.28 18.91 3.83
CA VAL A 45 -5.55 17.86 3.12
C VAL A 45 -6.50 16.88 2.42
N GLU A 46 -7.60 16.48 3.07
CA GLU A 46 -8.65 15.65 2.44
C GLU A 46 -9.29 16.40 1.24
N HIS A 47 -9.65 17.67 1.39
CA HIS A 47 -10.26 18.43 0.28
C HIS A 47 -9.28 18.72 -0.88
N ILE A 48 -8.00 18.95 -0.60
CA ILE A 48 -6.99 19.18 -1.64
C ILE A 48 -6.67 17.87 -2.38
N MET A 49 -6.57 16.75 -1.65
CA MET A 49 -6.32 15.43 -2.23
C MET A 49 -7.50 14.99 -3.09
N ASP A 50 -8.73 15.15 -2.58
CA ASP A 50 -9.96 14.76 -3.29
C ASP A 50 -10.13 15.57 -4.58
N ASN A 51 -9.96 16.90 -4.54
CA ASN A 51 -10.06 17.72 -5.76
C ASN A 51 -8.93 17.42 -6.77
N ALA A 52 -7.69 17.20 -6.33
CA ALA A 52 -6.58 16.88 -7.24
C ALA A 52 -6.73 15.47 -7.85
N LEU A 53 -7.24 14.51 -7.07
CA LEU A 53 -7.54 13.16 -7.52
C LEU A 53 -8.74 13.18 -8.49
N LEU A 54 -9.83 13.86 -8.12
CA LEU A 54 -10.99 14.10 -8.98
C LEU A 54 -10.63 14.82 -10.28
N ASP A 55 -9.76 15.83 -10.24
CA ASP A 55 -9.28 16.52 -11.44
C ASP A 55 -8.40 15.60 -12.29
N SER A 56 -7.56 14.75 -11.68
CA SER A 56 -6.78 13.75 -12.42
C SER A 56 -7.67 12.68 -13.08
N MET A 57 -8.79 12.31 -12.46
CA MET A 57 -9.78 11.38 -12.99
C MET A 57 -10.66 12.01 -14.08
N LYS A 58 -11.08 13.28 -13.89
CA LYS A 58 -11.91 14.05 -14.82
C LYS A 58 -11.17 14.45 -16.10
N ASN A 59 -9.84 14.63 -16.04
CA ASN A 59 -9.00 14.94 -17.20
C ASN A 59 -8.60 13.70 -18.02
N SER A 60 -9.19 12.53 -17.79
CA SER A 60 -9.10 11.40 -18.72
C SER A 60 -9.95 11.68 -19.97
N GLU A 61 -9.54 12.63 -20.80
CA GLU A 61 -10.27 13.07 -22.01
C GLU A 61 -10.61 11.90 -22.97
N ASP A 62 -9.91 10.75 -22.84
CA ASP A 62 -10.10 9.54 -23.66
C ASP A 62 -10.48 8.27 -22.85
N GLY A 63 -10.87 8.39 -21.57
CA GLY A 63 -11.17 7.23 -20.72
C GLY A 63 -9.96 6.44 -20.23
N VAL A 64 -8.75 6.99 -20.42
CA VAL A 64 -7.48 6.47 -19.90
C VAL A 64 -7.09 7.21 -18.63
N ILE A 65 -6.88 6.47 -17.55
CA ILE A 65 -6.42 6.98 -16.26
C ILE A 65 -4.93 6.68 -16.15
N THR A 66 -4.12 7.73 -16.14
CA THR A 66 -2.67 7.62 -15.95
C THR A 66 -2.33 7.86 -14.49
N ILE A 67 -1.81 6.85 -13.80
CA ILE A 67 -1.33 6.95 -12.43
C ILE A 67 0.07 7.57 -12.44
N ARG A 68 0.22 8.71 -11.75
CA ARG A 68 1.47 9.49 -11.76
C ARG A 68 2.13 9.47 -10.39
N GLU A 69 3.41 9.81 -10.37
CA GLU A 69 4.30 9.62 -9.21
C GLU A 69 3.78 10.30 -7.93
N LYS A 70 3.33 11.56 -8.03
CA LYS A 70 2.92 12.36 -6.86
C LYS A 70 1.69 11.81 -6.14
N LEU A 71 0.81 11.12 -6.84
CA LEU A 71 -0.45 10.58 -6.30
C LEU A 71 -0.53 9.07 -6.45
N PHE A 72 0.61 8.39 -6.64
CA PHE A 72 0.63 6.99 -7.02
C PHE A 72 -0.12 6.12 -6.01
N ILE A 73 0.22 6.21 -4.73
CA ILE A 73 -0.43 5.43 -3.67
C ILE A 73 -1.91 5.80 -3.53
N ALA A 74 -2.24 7.10 -3.55
CA ALA A 74 -3.62 7.56 -3.44
C ALA A 74 -4.50 7.02 -4.58
N GLN A 75 -4.03 7.10 -5.83
CA GLN A 75 -4.76 6.60 -6.99
C GLN A 75 -4.85 5.08 -7.01
N THR A 76 -3.79 4.34 -6.65
CA THR A 76 -3.88 2.88 -6.55
C THR A 76 -4.89 2.45 -5.49
N ASN A 77 -4.86 3.11 -4.32
CA ASN A 77 -5.78 2.80 -3.23
C ASN A 77 -7.23 3.14 -3.60
N ASP A 78 -7.47 4.26 -4.27
CA ASP A 78 -8.82 4.64 -4.68
C ASP A 78 -9.41 3.62 -5.67
N ILE A 79 -8.60 3.11 -6.60
CA ILE A 79 -9.01 2.02 -7.51
C ILE A 79 -9.35 0.75 -6.73
N TYR A 80 -8.57 0.37 -5.72
CA TYR A 80 -8.86 -0.79 -4.87
C TYR A 80 -10.14 -0.61 -4.04
N LEU A 81 -10.42 0.61 -3.57
CA LEU A 81 -11.56 0.91 -2.72
C LEU A 81 -12.86 1.09 -3.53
N ASN A 82 -12.75 1.56 -4.77
CA ASN A 82 -13.90 1.94 -5.60
C ASN A 82 -13.85 1.32 -7.02
N PRO A 83 -13.56 0.00 -7.19
CA PRO A 83 -13.27 -0.59 -8.50
C PRO A 83 -14.38 -0.40 -9.55
N GLU A 84 -15.64 -0.36 -9.12
CA GLU A 84 -16.81 -0.18 -9.98
C GLU A 84 -16.73 1.12 -10.81
N ASP A 85 -16.14 2.19 -10.25
CA ASP A 85 -15.98 3.48 -10.93
C ASP A 85 -14.93 3.45 -12.06
N TYR A 86 -14.14 2.37 -12.10
CA TYR A 86 -12.97 2.22 -12.95
C TYR A 86 -13.10 1.07 -13.97
N MET A 87 -14.16 0.25 -13.90
CA MET A 87 -14.33 -0.95 -14.74
C MET A 87 -14.26 -0.68 -16.25
N ASP A 88 -14.84 0.45 -16.70
CA ASP A 88 -14.83 0.82 -18.12
C ASP A 88 -13.56 1.56 -18.56
N LYS A 89 -12.72 1.94 -17.60
CA LYS A 89 -11.52 2.77 -17.81
C LYS A 89 -10.31 1.91 -18.15
N THR A 90 -9.41 2.50 -18.93
CA THR A 90 -8.07 1.93 -19.13
C THR A 90 -7.13 2.55 -18.11
N ILE A 91 -6.47 1.72 -17.31
CA ILE A 91 -5.50 2.15 -16.31
C ILE A 91 -4.11 2.00 -16.92
N LYS A 92 -3.30 3.06 -16.79
CA LYS A 92 -1.92 3.12 -17.26
C LYS A 92 -1.01 3.57 -16.12
N TRP A 93 0.05 2.81 -15.86
CA TRP A 93 1.05 3.16 -14.84
C TRP A 93 2.41 2.56 -15.16
N GLU A 94 3.44 3.12 -14.53
CA GLU A 94 4.79 2.56 -14.59
C GLU A 94 5.21 1.99 -13.24
N GLY A 95 5.96 0.90 -13.26
CA GLY A 95 6.52 0.29 -12.05
C GLY A 95 7.53 -0.82 -12.35
N ILE A 96 7.90 -1.52 -11.30
CA ILE A 96 8.82 -2.66 -11.30
C ILE A 96 7.99 -3.93 -11.50
N TYR A 97 8.33 -4.71 -12.54
CA TYR A 97 7.78 -6.06 -12.70
C TYR A 97 8.35 -6.99 -11.63
N THR A 98 7.47 -7.70 -10.93
CA THR A 98 7.84 -8.69 -9.90
C THR A 98 6.87 -9.86 -9.86
N GLU A 99 7.35 -10.95 -9.26
CA GLU A 99 6.64 -12.21 -9.12
C GLU A 99 6.69 -12.67 -7.66
N VAL A 100 5.57 -13.21 -7.19
CA VAL A 100 5.40 -13.78 -5.85
C VAL A 100 4.74 -15.15 -5.96
N THR A 101 5.35 -16.17 -5.36
CA THR A 101 4.76 -17.50 -5.27
C THR A 101 4.10 -17.66 -3.90
N ASN A 102 2.82 -18.04 -3.88
CA ASN A 102 2.13 -18.42 -2.65
C ASN A 102 2.75 -19.73 -2.13
N PRO A 103 3.30 -19.75 -0.90
CA PRO A 103 4.02 -20.91 -0.39
C PRO A 103 3.12 -22.11 -0.06
N VAL A 104 1.80 -21.89 0.03
CA VAL A 104 0.81 -22.93 0.34
C VAL A 104 0.23 -23.54 -0.94
N SER A 105 -0.26 -22.71 -1.87
CA SER A 105 -0.88 -23.19 -3.11
C SER A 105 0.13 -23.44 -4.24
N ASN A 106 1.37 -22.93 -4.11
CA ASN A 106 2.38 -22.90 -5.17
C ASN A 106 1.91 -22.14 -6.44
N GLN A 107 0.89 -21.31 -6.30
CA GLN A 107 0.42 -20.40 -7.34
C GLN A 107 1.38 -19.21 -7.44
N GLU A 108 1.72 -18.82 -8.67
CA GLU A 108 2.52 -17.63 -8.95
C GLU A 108 1.61 -16.46 -9.33
N TYR A 109 1.91 -15.30 -8.77
CA TYR A 109 1.22 -14.04 -9.00
C TYR A 109 2.23 -13.00 -9.50
N LYS A 110 1.80 -12.16 -10.44
CA LYS A 110 2.64 -11.20 -11.16
C LYS A 110 2.14 -9.80 -10.86
N PHE A 111 3.07 -8.87 -10.65
CA PHE A 111 2.72 -7.52 -10.25
C PHE A 111 3.58 -6.49 -10.98
N VAL A 112 3.02 -5.30 -11.11
CA VAL A 112 3.78 -4.09 -11.47
C VAL A 112 3.61 -3.09 -10.33
N ILE A 113 4.70 -2.86 -9.60
CA ILE A 113 4.68 -2.14 -8.32
C ILE A 113 5.65 -0.97 -8.25
N ARG A 114 5.46 -0.10 -7.26
CA ARG A 114 6.48 0.77 -6.69
C ARG A 114 6.63 0.47 -5.21
N TYR A 115 7.80 0.71 -4.65
CA TYR A 115 8.04 0.61 -3.21
C TYR A 115 7.33 1.75 -2.49
N GLY A 116 6.73 1.45 -1.34
CA GLY A 116 6.04 2.41 -0.50
C GLY A 116 6.47 2.29 0.97
N PRO A 117 6.05 3.23 1.83
CA PRO A 117 6.30 3.13 3.25
C PRO A 117 5.61 1.88 3.82
N GLY A 118 6.30 1.14 4.68
CA GLY A 118 5.72 0.07 5.48
C GLY A 118 6.05 0.21 6.96
N CYS A 119 5.75 -0.83 7.74
CA CYS A 119 5.87 -0.81 9.20
C CYS A 119 7.34 -0.64 9.65
N CYS A 120 8.28 -1.11 8.83
CA CYS A 120 9.71 -1.15 9.12
C CYS A 120 10.55 -0.58 7.96
N GLY A 121 10.14 0.55 7.39
CA GLY A 121 10.88 1.23 6.33
C GLY A 121 10.16 1.15 4.98
N TYR A 122 10.78 0.51 4.00
CA TYR A 122 10.28 0.39 2.62
C TYR A 122 9.68 -0.99 2.33
N ASP A 123 9.07 -1.60 3.34
CA ASP A 123 8.43 -2.92 3.28
C ASP A 123 6.99 -2.88 2.73
N GLY A 124 6.50 -1.70 2.32
CA GLY A 124 5.24 -1.54 1.62
C GLY A 124 5.43 -1.57 0.09
N THR A 125 4.38 -1.94 -0.63
CA THR A 125 4.31 -1.83 -2.09
C THR A 125 2.97 -1.26 -2.52
N ALA A 126 2.98 -0.46 -3.57
CA ALA A 126 1.77 0.04 -4.23
C ALA A 126 1.80 -0.35 -5.71
N GLY A 127 0.66 -0.65 -6.30
CA GLY A 127 0.55 -1.16 -7.67
C GLY A 127 -0.49 -2.26 -7.72
N PHE A 128 -0.48 -3.06 -8.79
CA PHE A 128 -1.51 -4.05 -9.02
C PHE A 128 -0.95 -5.42 -9.36
N GLU A 129 -1.72 -6.45 -9.04
CA GLU A 129 -1.62 -7.73 -9.71
C GLU A 129 -1.96 -7.54 -11.19
N ILE A 130 -1.21 -8.22 -12.05
CA ILE A 130 -1.42 -8.17 -13.49
C ILE A 130 -1.73 -9.55 -14.05
N LEU A 131 -2.65 -9.57 -14.99
CA LEU A 131 -2.93 -10.70 -15.85
C LEU A 131 -2.45 -10.31 -17.25
N TYR A 132 -1.48 -11.06 -17.81
CA TYR A 132 -0.97 -10.80 -19.15
C TYR A 132 -0.64 -12.09 -19.90
N ASP A 133 -1.06 -12.16 -21.17
CA ASP A 133 -0.87 -13.35 -22.02
C ASP A 133 0.32 -13.19 -23.00
N GLY A 134 0.96 -12.02 -23.01
CA GLY A 134 2.12 -11.73 -23.83
C GLY A 134 3.43 -12.19 -23.20
N GLU A 135 4.55 -11.77 -23.80
CA GLU A 135 5.88 -12.02 -23.26
C GLU A 135 6.10 -11.22 -21.97
N LEU A 136 6.60 -11.90 -20.94
CA LEU A 136 6.83 -11.30 -19.64
C LEU A 136 8.24 -10.68 -19.57
N PRO A 137 8.39 -9.50 -18.95
CA PRO A 137 9.68 -8.91 -18.62
C PRO A 137 10.49 -9.78 -17.66
N GLU A 138 11.78 -9.48 -17.52
CA GLU A 138 12.58 -10.06 -16.45
C GLU A 138 12.19 -9.43 -15.11
N LYS A 139 12.30 -10.19 -14.04
CA LYS A 139 12.09 -9.66 -12.69
C LYS A 139 13.00 -8.45 -12.47
N ASN A 140 12.43 -7.39 -11.90
CA ASN A 140 13.07 -6.10 -11.69
C ASN A 140 13.20 -5.23 -12.96
N ASP A 141 12.59 -5.57 -14.10
CA ASP A 141 12.46 -4.60 -15.20
C ASP A 141 11.50 -3.46 -14.83
N TRP A 142 11.79 -2.25 -15.31
CA TRP A 142 10.86 -1.12 -15.23
C TRP A 142 9.98 -1.12 -16.47
N VAL A 143 8.67 -1.05 -16.25
CA VAL A 143 7.69 -1.28 -17.30
C VAL A 143 6.56 -0.26 -17.23
N GLU A 144 6.02 0.08 -18.40
CA GLU A 144 4.71 0.72 -18.52
C GLU A 144 3.66 -0.39 -18.73
N ALA A 145 2.67 -0.44 -17.84
CA ALA A 145 1.55 -1.37 -17.89
C ALA A 145 0.27 -0.62 -18.27
N VAL A 146 -0.49 -1.18 -19.21
CA VAL A 146 -1.77 -0.62 -19.68
C VAL A 146 -2.80 -1.73 -19.73
N GLY A 147 -3.95 -1.53 -19.07
CA GLY A 147 -4.98 -2.56 -19.00
C GLY A 147 -6.29 -2.09 -18.39
N LYS A 148 -7.19 -3.05 -18.13
CA LYS A 148 -8.48 -2.81 -17.47
C LYS A 148 -8.64 -3.70 -16.25
N ILE A 149 -9.48 -3.27 -15.32
CA ILE A 149 -9.83 -4.08 -14.15
C ILE A 149 -10.50 -5.38 -14.60
N GLU A 150 -10.07 -6.47 -13.99
CA GLU A 150 -10.72 -7.77 -14.02
C GLU A 150 -10.95 -8.22 -12.57
N MET A 151 -12.20 -8.56 -12.25
CA MET A 151 -12.56 -9.17 -10.98
C MET A 151 -12.25 -10.67 -11.06
N VAL A 152 -11.34 -11.14 -10.22
CA VAL A 152 -10.89 -12.53 -10.18
C VAL A 152 -11.46 -13.20 -8.93
N GLU A 153 -12.17 -14.31 -9.10
CA GLU A 153 -12.62 -15.12 -7.96
C GLU A 153 -11.56 -16.16 -7.60
N GLU A 154 -11.06 -16.13 -6.37
CA GLU A 154 -10.17 -17.14 -5.83
C GLU A 154 -10.66 -17.59 -4.44
N ASN A 155 -10.83 -18.90 -4.24
CA ASN A 155 -11.27 -19.49 -2.97
C ASN A 155 -12.61 -18.92 -2.42
N GLY A 156 -13.48 -18.42 -3.31
CA GLY A 156 -14.77 -17.81 -2.94
C GLY A 156 -14.67 -16.35 -2.49
N GLU A 157 -13.51 -15.72 -2.69
CA GLU A 157 -13.29 -14.28 -2.50
C GLU A 157 -12.99 -13.63 -3.85
N GLU A 158 -13.50 -12.41 -4.07
CA GLU A 158 -13.21 -11.62 -5.27
C GLU A 158 -12.04 -10.67 -5.03
N PHE A 159 -11.12 -10.60 -5.98
CA PHE A 159 -9.95 -9.75 -5.98
C PHE A 159 -9.88 -8.93 -7.27
N ILE A 160 -9.20 -7.80 -7.19
CA ILE A 160 -8.90 -6.97 -8.36
C ILE A 160 -7.54 -7.37 -8.92
N ALA A 161 -7.52 -7.69 -10.22
CA ALA A 161 -6.31 -7.70 -11.02
C ALA A 161 -6.49 -6.79 -12.24
N ILE A 162 -5.40 -6.39 -12.89
CA ILE A 162 -5.47 -5.66 -14.15
C ILE A 162 -5.13 -6.60 -15.30
N ARG A 163 -6.11 -6.86 -16.17
CA ARG A 163 -5.89 -7.51 -17.46
C ARG A 163 -5.18 -6.54 -18.39
N LEU A 164 -3.91 -6.80 -18.66
CA LEU A 164 -3.09 -5.96 -19.51
C LEU A 164 -3.40 -6.19 -20.98
N SER A 165 -3.55 -5.08 -21.71
CA SER A 165 -3.49 -5.06 -23.17
C SER A 165 -2.06 -4.81 -23.67
N GLU A 166 -1.23 -4.15 -22.87
CA GLU A 166 0.15 -3.83 -23.20
C GLU A 166 1.03 -3.84 -21.93
N LEU A 167 2.24 -4.37 -22.07
CA LEU A 167 3.29 -4.35 -21.06
C LEU A 167 4.62 -4.08 -21.77
N THR A 168 5.17 -2.88 -21.56
CA THR A 168 6.32 -2.38 -22.34
C THR A 168 7.49 -2.13 -21.41
N ILE A 169 8.65 -2.73 -21.71
CA ILE A 169 9.91 -2.49 -20.98
C ILE A 169 10.43 -1.10 -21.34
N MET A 170 10.80 -0.35 -20.33
CA MET A 170 11.21 1.04 -20.43
C MET A 170 12.72 1.18 -20.18
N ASP A 171 13.40 1.96 -21.02
CA ASP A 171 14.85 2.21 -20.88
C ASP A 171 15.19 3.12 -19.69
N VAL A 172 14.21 3.92 -19.23
CA VAL A 172 14.37 4.89 -18.14
C VAL A 172 13.44 4.53 -17.00
N ARG A 173 14.00 4.40 -15.80
CA ARG A 173 13.23 4.17 -14.58
C ARG A 173 12.66 5.48 -14.04
N GLY A 174 11.40 5.45 -13.64
CA GLY A 174 10.77 6.51 -12.85
C GLY A 174 11.11 6.41 -11.35
N GLN A 175 10.36 7.14 -10.53
CA GLN A 175 10.51 7.09 -9.08
C GLN A 175 10.07 5.74 -8.51
N GLU A 176 11.04 4.92 -8.09
CA GLU A 176 10.79 3.58 -7.52
C GLU A 176 10.15 3.61 -6.14
N PHE A 177 10.49 4.61 -5.32
CA PHE A 177 9.94 4.78 -3.98
C PHE A 177 8.93 5.93 -3.95
N VAL A 178 7.67 5.62 -3.63
CA VAL A 178 6.57 6.60 -3.53
C VAL A 178 6.10 6.74 -2.09
N ALA A 179 5.66 7.94 -1.72
CA ALA A 179 5.07 8.24 -0.42
C ALA A 179 3.98 9.32 -0.61
N ASN A 180 2.95 9.28 0.24
CA ASN A 180 1.90 10.30 0.28
C ASN A 180 2.35 11.54 1.08
#